data_AF-A0A955CKU8-F1
#
_entry.id   AF-A0A955CKU8-F1
#
_cell.length_a   1.000
_cell.length_b   1.000
_cell.length_c   1.000
_cell.angle_alpha   90.00
_cell.angle_beta   90.00
_cell.angle_gamma   90.00
#
_symmetry.space_group_name_H-M   'P 1'
#
loop_
_entity.id
_entity.type
_entity.pdbx_description
1 polymer ?
#
loop_
_entity_poly.entity_id
_entity_poly.type
_entity_poly.pdbx_seq_one_letter_code
_entity_poly.pdbx_strand_id
1 'polypeptide(L)'
;MDDPPTKTTWAARGPRTTQFSIGTILALTTVLAVVLAVLLGVGRAFGMSATSVVTGGIVPSLLTLPVMIVWIVGLILAVRGASRYPLASKLMMIAFLILILGGLSTTLGRMVILHFVTIGGAGPQRITWAFTTLSLLSIAGQTVAWILIVVALFIRRPDETEGSK
;
A
#
# COMPACT_ATOMS: atom_id res chain seq x y z
N MET A 1 -22.33 35.06 -50.19
CA MET A 1 -21.14 35.56 -49.38
C MET A 1 -20.81 34.55 -48.27
N ASP A 2 -20.23 33.43 -48.69
CA ASP A 2 -19.71 32.12 -48.27
C ASP A 2 -18.41 32.29 -47.47
N ASP A 3 -18.52 32.51 -46.18
CA ASP A 3 -17.45 32.50 -45.17
C ASP A 3 -16.72 31.14 -45.14
N PRO A 4 -15.39 31.11 -45.47
CA PRO A 4 -14.63 29.85 -45.40
C PRO A 4 -14.49 29.35 -43.96
N PRO A 5 -14.49 27.96 -43.86
CA PRO A 5 -14.42 27.17 -42.62
C PRO A 5 -13.06 27.35 -41.90
N THR A 6 -13.03 28.17 -40.78
CA THR A 6 -12.13 28.37 -39.64
C THR A 6 -11.52 27.05 -39.17
N LYS A 7 -10.42 26.55 -39.77
CA LYS A 7 -9.33 25.61 -39.42
C LYS A 7 -9.08 25.57 -37.91
N THR A 8 -9.96 24.91 -37.13
CA THR A 8 -9.79 24.39 -35.76
C THR A 8 -8.39 23.76 -35.59
N THR A 9 -7.32 24.50 -35.44
CA THR A 9 -5.96 24.23 -34.93
C THR A 9 -6.02 23.40 -33.65
N TRP A 10 -6.36 22.12 -33.69
CA TRP A 10 -6.11 21.04 -32.72
C TRP A 10 -4.66 21.08 -32.22
N ALA A 11 -4.24 22.17 -31.66
CA ALA A 11 -3.03 22.21 -30.81
C ALA A 11 -2.81 20.89 -30.07
N ALA A 12 -2.31 19.85 -30.71
CA ALA A 12 -1.55 18.65 -30.34
C ALA A 12 -0.93 18.79 -28.94
N ARG A 13 -1.74 19.02 -27.91
CA ARG A 13 -1.27 18.77 -26.54
C ARG A 13 -0.37 17.53 -26.48
N GLY A 14 0.86 17.62 -27.09
CA GLY A 14 2.02 16.73 -26.88
C GLY A 14 1.95 15.99 -25.54
N PRO A 15 2.10 14.62 -25.57
CA PRO A 15 2.02 13.68 -24.45
C PRO A 15 2.80 14.18 -23.22
N ARG A 16 2.20 15.03 -22.35
CA ARG A 16 2.70 15.25 -20.98
C ARG A 16 3.01 13.91 -20.30
N THR A 17 3.68 12.94 -20.95
CA THR A 17 3.93 11.56 -20.47
C THR A 17 5.32 11.49 -19.84
N THR A 18 5.96 12.69 -19.35
CA THR A 18 7.26 12.30 -18.75
C THR A 18 7.39 12.95 -17.37
N GLN A 19 6.36 13.48 -16.79
CA GLN A 19 6.56 14.02 -15.43
C GLN A 19 6.22 12.96 -14.38
N PHE A 20 5.95 11.72 -14.95
CA PHE A 20 5.75 10.52 -14.13
C PHE A 20 7.10 9.86 -13.84
N SER A 21 8.24 10.64 -13.52
CA SER A 21 9.30 9.59 -13.51
C SER A 21 10.32 9.89 -12.41
N ILE A 22 10.14 11.10 -11.72
CA ILE A 22 11.21 11.21 -10.69
C ILE A 22 10.55 11.30 -9.31
N GLY A 23 9.43 11.92 -9.31
CA GLY A 23 8.73 12.05 -8.00
C GLY A 23 8.25 10.69 -7.48
N THR A 24 7.77 9.89 -8.33
CA THR A 24 7.26 8.56 -7.88
C THR A 24 8.41 7.67 -7.42
N ILE A 25 9.49 7.84 -8.14
CA ILE A 25 10.64 7.01 -7.73
C ILE A 25 11.14 7.46 -6.35
N LEU A 26 11.15 8.76 -6.15
CA LEU A 26 11.60 9.25 -4.84
C LEU A 26 10.63 8.85 -3.73
N ALA A 27 9.37 8.88 -4.08
CA ALA A 27 8.39 8.45 -3.07
C ALA A 27 8.52 6.96 -2.75
N LEU A 28 8.75 6.27 -3.78
CA LEU A 28 8.86 4.81 -3.54
C LEU A 28 10.11 4.50 -2.73
N THR A 29 11.13 5.26 -3.09
CA THR A 29 12.38 5.00 -2.37
C THR A 29 12.23 5.42 -0.89
N THR A 30 11.55 6.52 -0.64
CA THR A 30 11.36 6.98 0.75
C THR A 30 10.50 5.99 1.54
N VAL A 31 9.55 5.53 0.91
CA VAL A 31 8.68 4.58 1.64
C VAL A 31 9.43 3.29 1.93
N LEU A 32 10.16 2.94 0.94
CA LEU A 32 10.94 1.70 1.18
C LEU A 32 11.96 1.92 2.30
N ALA A 33 12.57 3.05 2.28
CA ALA A 33 13.54 3.35 3.34
C ALA A 33 12.88 3.36 4.71
N VAL A 34 11.72 3.93 4.75
CA VAL A 34 11.01 3.99 6.05
C VAL A 34 10.63 2.57 6.51
N VAL A 35 10.26 1.81 5.60
CA VAL A 35 9.86 0.43 5.98
C VAL A 35 11.09 -0.32 6.51
N LEU A 36 12.16 -0.14 5.83
CA LEU A 36 13.37 -0.84 6.29
C LEU A 36 13.81 -0.29 7.66
N ALA A 37 13.74 1.02 7.78
CA ALA A 37 14.11 1.62 9.07
C ALA A 37 13.24 1.07 10.21
N VAL A 38 11.96 0.95 9.96
CA VAL A 38 11.06 0.42 11.01
C VAL A 38 11.39 -1.03 11.32
N LEU A 39 11.68 -1.73 10.30
CA LEU A 39 11.98 -3.16 10.54
C LEU A 39 13.27 -3.31 11.35
N LEU A 40 14.22 -2.51 10.96
CA LEU A 40 15.51 -2.62 11.69
C LEU A 40 15.36 -2.05 13.10
N GLY A 41 14.65 -0.95 13.19
CA GLY A 41 14.41 -0.34 14.52
C GLY A 41 13.72 -1.29 15.49
N VAL A 42 12.68 -1.88 15.00
CA VAL A 42 11.93 -2.80 15.89
C VAL A 42 12.79 -4.02 16.26
N GLY A 43 13.49 -4.53 15.24
CA GLY A 43 14.39 -5.66 15.54
C GLY A 43 15.41 -5.31 16.62
N ARG A 44 15.91 -4.12 16.48
CA ARG A 44 16.95 -3.75 17.46
C ARG A 44 16.34 -3.50 18.83
N ALA A 45 15.18 -2.90 18.83
CA ALA A 45 14.49 -2.65 20.11
C ALA A 45 14.21 -3.95 20.87
N PHE A 46 14.21 -5.06 20.16
CA PHE A 46 13.88 -6.32 20.86
C PHE A 46 15.15 -7.16 21.03
N GLY A 47 16.32 -6.54 20.80
CA GLY A 47 17.62 -7.20 21.04
C GLY A 47 17.95 -8.26 20.00
N MET A 48 17.32 -8.14 18.82
CA MET A 48 17.57 -9.18 17.78
C MET A 48 18.88 -8.84 17.05
N SER A 49 19.65 -9.92 16.81
CA SER A 49 20.87 -9.71 15.99
C SER A 49 20.50 -9.33 14.54
N ALA A 50 21.43 -8.58 13.85
CA ALA A 50 21.21 -8.15 12.44
C ALA A 50 20.91 -9.35 11.54
N THR A 51 21.51 -10.46 11.91
CA THR A 51 21.30 -11.64 11.05
C THR A 51 19.87 -12.20 11.23
N SER A 52 19.35 -12.15 12.41
CA SER A 52 17.97 -12.64 12.65
C SER A 52 16.93 -11.72 11.99
N VAL A 53 17.34 -10.46 11.99
CA VAL A 53 16.39 -9.51 11.37
C VAL A 53 16.38 -9.73 9.85
N VAL A 54 17.55 -10.02 9.37
CA VAL A 54 17.61 -10.15 7.90
C VAL A 54 16.97 -11.47 7.47
N THR A 55 17.23 -12.53 8.20
CA THR A 55 16.72 -13.85 7.78
C THR A 55 15.24 -14.01 8.14
N GLY A 56 14.83 -13.38 9.20
CA GLY A 56 13.43 -13.57 9.67
C GLY A 56 12.51 -12.47 9.15
N GLY A 57 13.19 -11.38 8.69
CA GLY A 57 12.29 -10.23 8.33
C GLY A 57 12.45 -9.88 6.85
N ILE A 58 13.70 -9.71 6.37
CA ILE A 58 13.93 -9.08 5.05
C ILE A 58 13.69 -10.11 3.94
N VAL A 59 14.10 -11.33 4.16
CA VAL A 59 14.02 -12.30 3.03
C VAL A 59 12.55 -12.64 2.75
N PRO A 60 11.82 -12.88 3.78
CA PRO A 60 10.41 -13.18 3.47
C PRO A 60 9.69 -11.94 2.93
N SER A 61 10.14 -10.79 3.31
CA SER A 61 9.48 -9.55 2.84
C SER A 61 9.74 -9.32 1.34
N LEU A 62 10.83 -9.91 0.91
CA LEU A 62 11.12 -9.70 -0.52
C LEU A 62 10.05 -10.34 -1.39
N LEU A 63 9.45 -11.40 -0.82
CA LEU A 63 8.40 -12.07 -1.62
C LEU A 63 7.10 -11.26 -1.60
N THR A 64 7.00 -10.41 -0.62
CA THR A 64 5.74 -9.63 -0.54
C THR A 64 5.93 -8.23 -1.12
N LEU A 65 7.14 -7.99 -1.63
CA LEU A 65 7.47 -6.63 -2.08
C LEU A 65 6.60 -6.21 -3.28
N PRO A 66 6.35 -7.13 -4.18
CA PRO A 66 5.54 -6.68 -5.33
C PRO A 66 4.14 -6.23 -4.89
N VAL A 67 3.64 -7.00 -4.04
CA VAL A 67 2.28 -6.61 -3.58
C VAL A 67 2.35 -5.27 -2.82
N MET A 68 3.31 -5.04 -2.06
CA MET A 68 3.44 -3.77 -1.31
C MET A 68 3.61 -2.59 -2.26
N ILE A 69 4.33 -2.89 -3.33
CA ILE A 69 4.52 -1.81 -4.32
C ILE A 69 3.16 -1.42 -4.91
N VAL A 70 2.38 -2.44 -5.13
CA VAL A 70 1.03 -2.14 -5.67
C VAL A 70 0.25 -1.27 -4.68
N TRP A 71 0.32 -1.58 -3.45
CA TRP A 71 -0.44 -0.79 -2.46
C TRP A 71 0.11 0.64 -2.37
N ILE A 72 1.37 0.77 -2.52
CA ILE A 72 1.97 2.13 -2.43
C ILE A 72 1.56 2.95 -3.65
N VAL A 73 1.66 2.27 -4.73
CA VAL A 73 1.23 3.00 -5.94
C VAL A 73 -0.25 3.39 -5.83
N GLY A 74 -1.05 2.41 -5.38
CA GLY A 74 -2.47 2.76 -5.16
C GLY A 74 -2.64 3.95 -4.20
N LEU A 75 -1.80 4.01 -3.21
CA LEU A 75 -1.91 5.11 -2.24
C LEU A 75 -1.52 6.44 -2.90
N ILE A 76 -0.52 6.37 -3.70
CA ILE A 76 -0.07 7.61 -4.36
C ILE A 76 -1.18 8.12 -5.30
N LEU A 77 -1.74 7.16 -6.04
CA LEU A 77 -2.83 7.59 -6.94
C LEU A 77 -4.02 8.14 -6.16
N ALA A 78 -4.25 7.52 -5.06
CA ALA A 78 -5.39 8.00 -4.23
C ALA A 78 -5.12 9.43 -3.71
N VAL A 79 -3.90 9.73 -3.40
CA VAL A 79 -3.57 11.08 -2.88
C VAL A 79 -3.66 12.10 -4.02
N ARG A 80 -3.18 11.68 -5.14
CA ARG A 80 -3.24 12.63 -6.27
C ARG A 80 -4.68 12.87 -6.73
N GLY A 81 -5.53 11.84 -6.54
CA GLY A 81 -6.93 11.96 -7.01
C GLY A 81 -7.82 12.62 -5.95
N ALA A 82 -7.22 13.11 -4.88
CA ALA A 82 -8.04 13.61 -3.75
C ALA A 82 -8.73 14.93 -4.12
N SER A 83 -8.20 15.62 -5.10
CA SER A 83 -8.82 16.92 -5.44
C SER A 83 -10.07 16.72 -6.29
N ARG A 84 -10.05 15.63 -7.07
CA ARG A 84 -11.19 15.46 -8.00
C ARG A 84 -12.34 14.70 -7.32
N TYR A 85 -12.01 13.77 -6.39
CA TYR A 85 -13.03 12.96 -5.69
C TYR A 85 -12.59 12.74 -4.25
N PRO A 86 -12.90 13.71 -3.29
CA PRO A 86 -12.33 13.72 -1.93
C PRO A 86 -12.81 12.53 -1.09
N LEU A 87 -14.12 12.13 -1.35
CA LEU A 87 -14.59 11.04 -0.46
C LEU A 87 -14.02 9.68 -0.91
N ALA A 88 -14.05 9.44 -2.26
CA ALA A 88 -13.51 8.15 -2.75
C ALA A 88 -11.99 8.07 -2.50
N SER A 89 -11.40 9.20 -2.61
CA SER A 89 -9.93 9.20 -2.43
C SER A 89 -9.56 8.94 -0.96
N LYS A 90 -10.34 9.50 -0.02
CA LYS A 90 -10.03 9.27 1.41
C LYS A 90 -10.22 7.79 1.77
N LEU A 91 -11.28 7.21 1.22
CA LEU A 91 -11.52 5.79 1.54
C LEU A 91 -10.42 4.90 0.96
N MET A 92 -10.00 5.30 -0.25
CA MET A 92 -8.92 4.50 -0.87
C MET A 92 -7.60 4.69 -0.09
N MET A 93 -7.46 5.92 0.39
CA MET A 93 -6.21 6.17 1.15
C MET A 93 -6.21 5.33 2.44
N ILE A 94 -7.33 5.36 3.13
CA ILE A 94 -7.39 4.59 4.39
C ILE A 94 -7.24 3.10 4.10
N ALA A 95 -7.82 2.64 3.03
CA ALA A 95 -7.73 1.19 2.70
C ALA A 95 -6.29 0.79 2.42
N PHE A 96 -5.66 1.61 1.64
CA PHE A 96 -4.28 1.22 1.28
C PHE A 96 -3.35 1.39 2.49
N LEU A 97 -3.68 2.37 3.29
CA LEU A 97 -2.89 2.50 4.54
C LEU A 97 -3.08 1.27 5.44
N ILE A 98 -4.27 0.79 5.59
CA ILE A 98 -4.52 -0.42 6.41
C ILE A 98 -3.75 -1.61 5.82
N LEU A 99 -3.73 -1.67 4.50
CA LEU A 99 -3.03 -2.82 3.87
C LEU A 99 -1.53 -2.74 4.12
N ILE A 100 -1.03 -1.52 4.07
CA ILE A 100 0.43 -1.38 4.25
C ILE A 100 0.78 -1.65 5.72
N LEU A 101 0.05 -1.00 6.57
CA LEU A 101 0.35 -1.22 8.01
C LEU A 101 0.07 -2.67 8.42
N GLY A 102 -0.96 -3.19 7.89
CA GLY A 102 -1.26 -4.61 8.20
C GLY A 102 -0.14 -5.55 7.73
N GLY A 103 0.32 -5.32 6.54
CA GLY A 103 1.44 -6.15 6.04
C GLY A 103 2.68 -6.00 6.92
N LEU A 104 2.95 -4.73 7.31
CA LEU A 104 4.16 -4.50 8.14
C LEU A 104 3.99 -5.12 9.53
N SER A 105 2.85 -4.96 10.09
CA SER A 105 2.61 -5.54 11.43
C SER A 105 2.73 -7.06 11.41
N THR A 106 2.21 -7.67 10.37
CA THR A 106 2.30 -9.15 10.31
C THR A 106 3.77 -9.59 10.20
N THR A 107 4.50 -8.82 9.37
CA THR A 107 5.92 -9.19 9.23
C THR A 107 6.66 -8.99 10.56
N LEU A 108 6.36 -7.89 11.16
CA LEU A 108 7.01 -7.65 12.45
C LEU A 108 6.56 -8.67 13.51
N GLY A 109 5.32 -8.90 13.51
CA GLY A 109 4.81 -9.91 14.45
C GLY A 109 5.49 -11.28 14.27
N ARG A 110 5.62 -11.63 13.03
CA ARG A 110 6.25 -12.95 12.78
C ARG A 110 7.70 -12.94 13.28
N MET A 111 8.32 -11.80 12.98
CA MET A 111 9.73 -11.70 13.43
C MET A 111 9.81 -11.81 14.96
N VAL A 112 8.94 -11.15 15.61
CA VAL A 112 8.97 -11.14 17.09
C VAL A 112 8.61 -12.55 17.62
N ILE A 113 7.65 -13.13 17.02
CA ILE A 113 7.23 -14.46 17.52
C ILE A 113 8.39 -15.46 17.32
N LEU A 114 9.03 -15.37 16.18
CA LEU A 114 10.13 -16.33 15.92
C LEU A 114 11.28 -16.10 16.89
N HIS A 115 11.56 -14.85 17.17
CA HIS A 115 12.64 -14.56 18.11
C HIS A 115 12.32 -15.10 19.52
N PHE A 116 11.15 -14.90 19.98
CA PHE A 116 10.81 -15.35 21.35
C PHE A 116 10.74 -16.89 21.42
N VAL A 117 10.42 -17.44 20.33
CA VAL A 117 10.32 -18.91 20.34
C VAL A 117 11.74 -19.51 20.33
N THR A 118 12.57 -18.85 19.64
CA THR A 118 13.95 -19.39 19.55
C THR A 118 14.67 -19.23 20.89
N ILE A 119 14.30 -18.24 21.69
CA ILE A 119 15.04 -17.98 22.94
C ILE A 119 14.33 -18.68 24.10
N GLY A 120 13.09 -18.92 24.06
CA GLY A 120 12.29 -19.32 25.25
C GLY A 120 11.85 -20.78 25.14
N GLY A 121 12.35 -21.45 24.05
CA GLY A 121 12.01 -22.89 23.91
C GLY A 121 10.49 -23.12 23.94
N ALA A 122 9.69 -22.22 23.46
CA ALA A 122 8.23 -22.40 23.46
C ALA A 122 7.82 -23.66 22.68
N GLY A 123 6.95 -24.50 23.35
CA GLY A 123 6.37 -25.71 22.74
C GLY A 123 5.67 -25.39 21.40
N PRO A 124 5.70 -26.27 20.39
CA PRO A 124 5.13 -26.14 19.04
C PRO A 124 3.66 -25.68 19.09
N GLN A 125 2.97 -25.97 20.19
CA GLN A 125 1.55 -25.57 20.25
C GLN A 125 1.40 -24.06 20.44
N ARG A 126 2.17 -23.40 21.17
CA ARG A 126 2.05 -21.94 21.40
C ARG A 126 2.44 -21.15 20.14
N ILE A 127 3.33 -21.75 19.39
CA ILE A 127 3.76 -21.07 18.14
C ILE A 127 2.60 -21.09 17.12
N THR A 128 1.99 -22.22 17.17
CA THR A 128 0.88 -22.33 16.19
C THR A 128 -0.26 -21.37 16.53
N TRP A 129 -0.50 -21.27 17.78
CA TRP A 129 -1.63 -20.37 18.15
C TRP A 129 -1.26 -18.90 17.90
N ALA A 130 0.01 -18.58 18.16
CA ALA A 130 0.42 -17.18 17.92
C ALA A 130 0.31 -16.84 16.42
N PHE A 131 0.75 -17.75 15.57
CA PHE A 131 0.67 -17.46 14.13
C PHE A 131 -0.80 -17.46 13.66
N THR A 132 -1.55 -18.36 14.25
CA THR A 132 -2.98 -18.37 13.84
C THR A 132 -3.66 -17.06 14.21
N THR A 133 -3.39 -16.62 15.40
CA THR A 133 -4.04 -15.37 15.83
C THR A 133 -3.57 -14.21 14.94
N LEU A 134 -2.31 -14.17 14.76
CA LEU A 134 -1.78 -13.12 13.90
C LEU A 134 -2.38 -13.18 12.49
N SER A 135 -2.55 -14.39 11.97
CA SER A 135 -3.14 -14.54 10.62
C SER A 135 -4.61 -14.11 10.61
N LEU A 136 -5.30 -14.44 11.65
CA LEU A 136 -6.72 -14.07 11.67
C LEU A 136 -6.88 -12.55 11.70
N LEU A 137 -6.01 -11.94 12.50
CA LEU A 137 -6.10 -10.47 12.56
C LEU A 137 -5.73 -9.84 11.21
N SER A 138 -4.77 -10.46 10.65
CA SER A 138 -4.36 -9.93 9.34
C SER A 138 -5.46 -10.11 8.28
N ILE A 139 -6.11 -11.20 8.27
CA ILE A 139 -7.16 -11.45 7.26
C ILE A 139 -8.34 -10.50 7.52
N ALA A 140 -8.62 -10.37 8.79
CA ALA A 140 -9.74 -9.46 9.10
C ALA A 140 -9.43 -8.04 8.61
N GLY A 141 -8.21 -7.61 8.90
CA GLY A 141 -7.83 -6.25 8.43
C GLY A 141 -7.87 -6.15 6.90
N GLN A 142 -7.38 -7.22 6.27
CA GLN A 142 -7.40 -7.20 4.79
C GLN A 142 -8.83 -7.19 4.23
N THR A 143 -9.62 -7.87 4.92
CA THR A 143 -11.03 -7.91 4.46
C THR A 143 -11.65 -6.50 4.58
N VAL A 144 -11.41 -5.89 5.68
CA VAL A 144 -11.97 -4.54 5.87
C VAL A 144 -11.42 -3.60 4.79
N ALA A 145 -10.12 -3.71 4.54
CA ALA A 145 -9.50 -2.87 3.50
C ALA A 145 -10.13 -3.10 2.12
N TRP A 146 -10.38 -4.33 1.84
CA TRP A 146 -10.97 -4.60 0.52
C TRP A 146 -12.40 -4.09 0.43
N ILE A 147 -13.10 -4.25 1.54
CA ILE A 147 -14.48 -3.71 1.52
C ILE A 147 -14.43 -2.20 1.29
N LEU A 148 -13.49 -1.54 1.86
CA LEU A 148 -13.38 -0.08 1.68
C LEU A 148 -13.05 0.26 0.21
N ILE A 149 -12.19 -0.58 -0.32
CA ILE A 149 -11.81 -0.30 -1.72
C ILE A 149 -13.04 -0.46 -2.62
N VAL A 150 -13.81 -1.53 -2.36
CA VAL A 150 -15.00 -1.76 -3.20
C VAL A 150 -15.99 -0.61 -3.01
N VAL A 151 -16.15 -0.24 -1.76
CA VAL A 151 -17.09 0.87 -1.50
C VAL A 151 -16.59 2.13 -2.20
N ALA A 152 -15.33 2.34 -2.14
CA ALA A 152 -14.74 3.54 -2.77
C ALA A 152 -14.95 3.53 -4.28
N LEU A 153 -14.94 2.31 -4.85
CA LEU A 153 -15.06 2.22 -6.31
C LEU A 153 -16.51 2.49 -6.75
N PHE A 154 -17.45 2.25 -5.82
CA PHE A 154 -18.85 2.37 -6.28
C PHE A 154 -19.44 3.70 -5.80
N ILE A 155 -18.83 4.43 -5.00
CA ILE A 155 -19.35 5.69 -4.43
C ILE A 155 -19.23 6.79 -5.50
N ARG A 156 -18.84 6.41 -6.85
CA ARG A 156 -18.74 7.62 -7.70
C ARG A 156 -19.04 7.24 -9.15
N ARG A 157 -20.28 6.89 -9.49
CA ARG A 157 -20.58 7.18 -10.92
C ARG A 157 -21.58 8.34 -11.01
N PRO A 158 -21.14 9.70 -10.79
CA PRO A 158 -22.18 10.69 -11.14
C PRO A 158 -22.51 10.65 -12.64
N ASP A 159 -23.43 9.74 -13.10
CA ASP A 159 -24.31 9.69 -14.27
C ASP A 159 -24.01 10.83 -15.25
N GLU A 160 -22.81 10.92 -15.87
CA GLU A 160 -22.77 11.59 -17.19
C GLU A 160 -24.16 11.66 -17.83
N THR A 161 -25.26 11.46 -17.06
CA THR A 161 -26.55 11.53 -17.74
C THR A 161 -27.18 12.90 -17.47
N GLU A 162 -26.39 14.00 -17.12
CA GLU A 162 -27.21 15.24 -17.04
C GLU A 162 -26.69 16.27 -18.05
N GLY A 163 -26.03 15.85 -19.26
CA GLY A 163 -25.89 16.84 -20.34
C GLY A 163 -26.77 16.49 -21.54
N SER A 164 -27.99 15.91 -21.39
CA SER A 164 -28.96 16.01 -22.51
C SER A 164 -30.17 16.86 -22.09
N LYS A 165 -30.00 18.03 -21.42
CA LYS A 165 -31.19 18.88 -21.65
C LYS A 165 -30.73 20.29 -22.06
#